data_AF-A0A917I108-F1
#
_entry.id   AF-A0A917I108-F1
#
_cell.length_a   1.000
_cell.length_b   1.000
_cell.length_c   1.000
_cell.angle_alpha   90.00
_cell.angle_beta   90.00
_cell.angle_gamma   90.00
#
_symmetry.space_group_name_H-M   'P 1'
#
loop_
_entity.id
_entity.type
_entity.pdbx_description
1 polymer ?
#
loop_
_entity_poly.entity_id
_entity_poly.type
_entity_poly.pdbx_seq_one_letter_code
_entity_poly.pdbx_strand_id
1 'polypeptide(L)' 'MTLPEDRLLTEVRAMSREQLIDWLSWNDRNGIYRDEDSLAEFGNLMTKEEGEEIMFRQIMSERDGWDGRMDSKQIY' A
#
# COMPACT_ATOMS: atom_id res chain seq x y z
N MET A 1 -13.65 8.77 -10.96
CA MET A 1 -14.53 7.71 -10.41
C MET A 1 -13.77 7.05 -9.28
N THR A 2 -14.30 7.06 -8.04
CA THR A 2 -13.69 6.39 -6.89
C THR A 2 -14.22 4.96 -6.80
N LEU A 3 -13.33 3.98 -6.60
CA LEU A 3 -13.73 2.58 -6.40
C LEU A 3 -14.32 2.40 -4.99
N PRO A 4 -15.41 1.63 -4.81
CA PRO A 4 -15.84 1.18 -3.47
C PRO A 4 -14.70 0.50 -2.70
N GLU A 5 -14.71 0.60 -1.37
CA GLU A 5 -13.62 0.12 -0.51
C GLU A 5 -13.38 -1.39 -0.63
N ASP A 6 -14.46 -2.18 -0.66
CA ASP A 6 -14.45 -3.64 -0.84
C ASP A 6 -13.81 -4.05 -2.17
N ARG A 7 -14.14 -3.33 -3.25
CA ARG A 7 -13.53 -3.52 -4.55
C ARG A 7 -12.06 -3.13 -4.54
N LEU A 8 -11.71 -1.99 -3.96
CA LEU A 8 -10.32 -1.56 -3.85
C LEU A 8 -9.48 -2.61 -3.12
N LEU A 9 -9.97 -3.10 -1.98
CA LEU A 9 -9.30 -4.14 -1.21
C LEU A 9 -9.09 -5.43 -2.04
N THR A 10 -10.09 -5.81 -2.84
CA THR A 10 -10.00 -6.98 -3.72
C THR A 10 -8.93 -6.81 -4.79
N GLU A 11 -8.87 -5.64 -5.44
CA GLU A 11 -7.88 -5.35 -6.48
C GLU A 11 -6.46 -5.29 -5.89
N VAL A 12 -6.27 -4.61 -4.75
CA VAL A 12 -4.97 -4.51 -4.06
C VAL A 12 -4.47 -5.90 -3.66
N ARG A 13 -5.32 -6.75 -3.08
CA ARG A 13 -4.96 -8.12 -2.70
C ARG A 13 -4.62 -9.03 -3.88
N ALA A 14 -5.15 -8.73 -5.07
CA ALA A 14 -4.88 -9.48 -6.29
C ALA A 14 -3.51 -9.14 -6.91
N MET A 15 -2.91 -8.01 -6.55
CA MET A 15 -1.59 -7.61 -7.04
C MET A 15 -0.48 -8.47 -6.42
N SER A 16 0.57 -8.73 -7.19
CA SER A 16 1.82 -9.31 -6.67
C SER A 16 2.59 -8.27 -5.86
N ARG A 17 3.53 -8.74 -5.03
CA ARG A 17 4.42 -7.86 -4.25
C ARG A 17 5.20 -6.89 -5.14
N GLU A 18 5.68 -7.37 -6.29
CA GLU A 18 6.41 -6.56 -7.27
C GLU A 18 5.51 -5.49 -7.89
N GLN A 19 4.25 -5.85 -8.21
CA GLN A 19 3.28 -4.89 -8.71
C GLN A 19 2.95 -3.81 -7.66
N LEU A 20 2.85 -4.20 -6.39
CA LEU A 20 2.66 -3.26 -5.28
C LEU A 20 3.85 -2.30 -5.16
N ILE A 21 5.09 -2.82 -5.19
CA ILE A 21 6.32 -2.01 -5.17
C ILE A 21 6.35 -1.03 -6.33
N ASP A 22 6.04 -1.48 -7.54
CA ASP A 22 6.09 -0.64 -8.73
C ASP A 22 5.07 0.50 -8.65
N TRP A 23 3.85 0.20 -8.22
CA TRP A 23 2.83 1.23 -8.01
C TRP A 23 3.23 2.21 -6.91
N LEU A 24 3.70 1.71 -5.76
CA LEU A 24 4.12 2.53 -4.62
C LEU A 24 5.29 3.45 -4.99
N SER A 25 6.29 2.92 -5.69
CA SER A 25 7.45 3.69 -6.18
C SER A 25 7.06 4.72 -7.24
N TRP A 26 6.00 4.45 -8.02
CA TRP A 26 5.46 5.39 -8.97
C TRP A 26 4.66 6.51 -8.29
N ASN A 27 3.88 6.15 -7.26
CA ASN A 27 3.02 7.07 -6.51
C ASN A 27 3.84 8.00 -5.59
N ASP A 28 4.76 7.44 -4.81
CA ASP A 28 5.70 8.17 -3.98
C ASP A 28 7.14 7.91 -4.42
N ARG A 29 7.68 8.84 -5.20
CA ARG A 29 9.06 8.76 -5.72
C ARG A 29 10.13 8.82 -4.65
N ASN A 30 9.81 9.31 -3.44
CA ASN A 30 10.74 9.35 -2.31
C ASN A 30 10.56 8.15 -1.37
N GLY A 31 9.58 7.28 -1.63
CA GLY A 31 9.32 6.11 -0.82
C GLY A 31 10.35 5.01 -1.06
N ILE A 32 10.76 4.36 0.03
CA ILE A 32 11.73 3.26 0.03
C ILE A 32 10.95 1.94 -0.01
N TYR A 33 10.64 1.47 -1.21
CA TYR A 33 9.85 0.24 -1.41
C TYR A 33 10.61 -0.86 -2.15
N ARG A 34 11.62 -0.51 -2.95
CA ARG A 34 12.42 -1.49 -3.68
C ARG A 34 13.29 -2.26 -2.70
N ASP A 35 13.50 -3.54 -3.00
CA ASP A 35 14.25 -4.46 -2.15
C ASP A 35 15.65 -3.93 -1.81
N GLU A 36 16.35 -3.37 -2.79
CA GLU A 36 17.69 -2.79 -2.63
C GLU A 36 17.70 -1.62 -1.65
N ASP A 37 16.77 -0.68 -1.82
CA ASP A 37 16.67 0.51 -0.97
C ASP A 37 16.21 0.12 0.45
N SER A 38 15.22 -0.77 0.56
CA SER A 38 14.67 -1.23 1.84
C SER A 38 15.72 -2.02 2.65
N LEU A 39 16.50 -2.89 2.00
CA LEU A 39 17.60 -3.60 2.67
C LEU A 39 18.70 -2.63 3.12
N ALA A 40 19.01 -1.61 2.32
CA ALA A 40 20.06 -0.64 2.64
C ALA A 40 19.68 0.24 3.83
N GLU A 41 18.43 0.69 3.91
CA GLU A 41 17.96 1.64 4.92
C GLU A 41 17.44 0.96 6.19
N PHE A 42 16.73 -0.16 6.05
CA PHE A 42 16.01 -0.81 7.16
C PHE A 42 16.46 -2.24 7.46
N GLY A 43 17.23 -2.87 6.56
CA GLY A 43 17.70 -4.24 6.73
C GLY A 43 16.61 -5.31 6.60
N ASN A 44 15.44 -4.94 6.05
CA ASN A 44 14.33 -5.85 5.77
C ASN A 44 13.75 -5.59 4.37
N LEU A 45 12.93 -6.53 3.91
CA LEU A 45 12.16 -6.41 2.68
C LEU A 45 10.71 -6.14 3.01
N MET A 46 10.08 -5.26 2.23
CA MET A 46 8.63 -5.06 2.29
C MET A 46 7.92 -6.35 1.87
N THR A 47 7.07 -6.84 2.76
CA THR A 47 6.19 -7.98 2.52
C THR A 47 5.03 -7.60 1.60
N LYS A 48 4.30 -8.61 1.10
CA LYS A 48 3.10 -8.37 0.29
C LYS A 48 2.04 -7.66 1.12
N GLU A 49 1.82 -8.12 2.34
CA GLU A 49 0.83 -7.59 3.28
C GLU A 49 1.12 -6.12 3.63
N GLU A 50 2.38 -5.77 3.90
CA GLU A 50 2.78 -4.37 4.12
C GLU A 50 2.51 -3.52 2.87
N GLY A 51 2.84 -4.02 1.68
CA GLY A 51 2.56 -3.31 0.43
C GLY A 51 1.06 -3.08 0.19
N GLU A 52 0.21 -4.06 0.51
CA GLU A 52 -1.24 -3.95 0.44
C GLU A 52 -1.76 -2.86 1.39
N GLU A 53 -1.29 -2.87 2.65
CA GLU A 53 -1.69 -1.90 3.67
C GLU A 53 -1.27 -0.47 3.29
N ILE A 54 -0.02 -0.28 2.84
CA ILE A 54 0.50 1.04 2.45
C ILE A 54 -0.28 1.59 1.25
N MET A 55 -0.47 0.78 0.20
CA MET A 55 -1.20 1.22 -1.00
C MET A 55 -2.65 1.56 -0.66
N PHE A 56 -3.34 0.68 0.06
CA PHE A 56 -4.73 0.90 0.46
C PHE A 56 -4.86 2.19 1.28
N ARG A 57 -3.96 2.40 2.25
CA ARG A 57 -3.92 3.63 3.05
C ARG A 57 -3.73 4.88 2.20
N GLN A 58 -2.78 4.89 1.26
CA GLN A 58 -2.54 6.06 0.41
C GLN A 58 -3.81 6.41 -0.38
N ILE A 59 -4.45 5.43 -1.02
CA ILE A 59 -5.67 5.64 -1.82
C ILE A 59 -6.87 6.07 -0.96
N MET A 60 -7.02 5.52 0.24
CA MET A 60 -8.14 5.83 1.13
C MET A 60 -7.93 7.14 1.90
N SER A 61 -6.70 7.49 2.24
CA SER A 61 -6.37 8.74 2.95
C SER A 61 -6.67 10.00 2.12
N GLU A 62 -6.72 9.88 0.80
CA GLU A 62 -7.16 10.95 -0.09
C GLU A 62 -8.68 11.14 -0.11
N ARG A 63 -9.46 10.26 0.55
CA ARG A 63 -10.92 10.35 0.61
C ARG A 63 -11.35 11.07 1.87
N ASP A 64 -12.19 12.09 1.69
CA ASP A 64 -12.84 12.77 2.81
C ASP A 64 -13.66 11.78 3.66
N GLY A 65 -13.38 11.75 4.96
CA GLY A 65 -14.13 10.97 5.94
C GLY A 65 -13.73 9.50 6.10
N TRP A 66 -12.57 9.06 5.59
CA TRP A 66 -12.04 7.74 5.91
C TRP A 66 -11.66 7.62 7.39
N ASP A 67 -11.99 6.47 8.01
CA ASP A 67 -11.85 6.25 9.46
C ASP A 67 -10.48 5.66 9.87
N GLY A 68 -9.55 5.51 8.92
CA GLY A 68 -8.21 4.97 9.17
C GLY A 68 -8.16 3.44 9.28
N ARG A 69 -9.24 2.74 8.92
CA ARG A 69 -9.30 1.27 8.98
C ARG A 69 -9.24 0.65 7.61
N MET A 70 -8.66 -0.55 7.58
CA MET A 70 -8.75 -1.47 6.46
C MET A 70 -9.47 -2.71 6.94
N ASP A 71 -10.60 -3.00 6.31
CA ASP A 71 -11.51 -4.06 6.74
C ASP A 71 -12.00 -3.80 8.18
N SER A 72 -11.46 -4.49 9.19
CA SER A 72 -11.75 -4.25 10.61
C SER A 72 -10.49 -3.96 11.44
N LYS A 73 -9.34 -3.78 10.78
CA LYS A 73 -8.05 -3.55 11.44
C LYS A 73 -7.67 -2.08 11.34
N GLN A 74 -7.20 -1.54 12.47
CA GLN A 74 -6.55 -0.23 12.49
C GLN A 74 -5.21 -0.35 11.78
N ILE A 75 -4.96 0.52 10.79
CA ILE A 75 -3.61 0.69 10.24
C ILE A 75 -2.89 1.70 11.15
N TYR A 76 -1.73 1.31 11.69
CA TYR A 76 -0.92 2.11 12.62
C TYR A 76 0.15 2.95 11.90
#